data_AF-A0A833TQA9-F1
#
_entry.id   AF-A0A833TQA9-F1
#
_cell.length_a   1.000
_cell.length_b   1.000
_cell.length_c   1.000
_cell.angle_alpha   90.00
_cell.angle_beta   90.00
_cell.angle_gamma   90.00
#
_symmetry.space_group_name_H-M   'P 1'
#
loop_
_entity.id
_entity.type
_entity.pdbx_description
1 polymer ?
#
loop_
_entity_poly.entity_id
_entity_poly.type
_entity_poly.pdbx_seq_one_letter_code
_entity_poly.pdbx_strand_id
1 'polypeptide(L)'
;MMPWVVGTAFMVSSKHVFLCRKKNSICTILSVHLSGTRHFETRMAPRTDATPDTPEAGAMRMLMRFLSPYYVCNAVALLMYVPIRYQRSSEALLERENFLNLPLEQEIFLLALGSWMLNYRKKATADGVVALFFMYGKIAVLASLYYLDITLFGWYAVVCLALFAAVGQPKYEGPSKIAELDPAAVEKLVKKSTGSKKKGPPNSWLVFYYADWSDSCVEHEPMLADLSLRYSSSTLQFGRVDVNKWSDLAVENWISVSTSSWQLPTLILFQDGEEVMRLPPIDENGKVTKTVLDRAGLISVFKLQELKEGKPTAFKPKTN
;
A
#
# COMPACT_ATOMS: atom_id res chain seq x y z
N MET A 1 15.59 9.97 -58.34
CA MET A 1 16.14 8.64 -58.68
C MET A 1 16.85 8.08 -57.45
N MET A 2 16.66 6.78 -57.22
CA MET A 2 17.48 5.92 -56.33
C MET A 2 18.87 5.66 -57.00
N PRO A 3 19.90 5.08 -56.34
CA PRO A 3 19.79 3.84 -55.54
C PRO A 3 20.61 3.73 -54.23
N TRP A 4 20.26 2.66 -53.50
CA TRP A 4 20.90 2.11 -52.30
C TRP A 4 21.57 0.77 -52.59
N VAL A 5 22.66 0.44 -51.89
CA VAL A 5 23.25 -0.92 -51.67
C VAL A 5 24.39 -0.77 -50.63
N VAL A 6 24.69 -1.67 -49.68
CA VAL A 6 23.96 -2.69 -48.89
C VAL A 6 24.74 -2.84 -47.57
N GLY A 7 24.11 -3.16 -46.43
CA GLY A 7 24.81 -3.34 -45.14
C GLY A 7 23.98 -4.07 -44.08
N THR A 8 24.10 -5.40 -44.05
CA THR A 8 23.28 -6.40 -43.34
C THR A 8 23.01 -6.15 -41.84
N ALA A 9 21.77 -6.40 -41.40
CA ALA A 9 21.39 -6.61 -40.00
C ALA A 9 20.61 -7.93 -39.84
N PHE A 10 20.85 -8.66 -38.74
CA PHE A 10 20.13 -9.90 -38.40
C PHE A 10 19.12 -9.63 -37.28
N MET A 11 17.84 -9.94 -37.53
CA MET A 11 16.81 -10.01 -36.48
C MET A 11 15.82 -11.12 -36.85
N VAL A 12 15.72 -12.16 -36.01
CA VAL A 12 14.84 -13.31 -36.27
C VAL A 12 13.53 -13.14 -35.52
N SER A 13 12.46 -12.92 -36.27
CA SER A 13 11.08 -13.00 -35.81
C SER A 13 10.22 -13.54 -36.95
N SER A 14 9.47 -14.62 -36.71
CA SER A 14 8.15 -14.77 -37.33
C SER A 14 7.31 -15.86 -36.68
N LYS A 15 6.05 -15.54 -36.40
CA LYS A 15 4.97 -16.51 -36.28
C LYS A 15 4.25 -16.62 -37.63
N HIS A 16 3.68 -17.80 -37.90
CA HIS A 16 2.65 -18.08 -38.91
C HIS A 16 2.91 -17.69 -40.37
N VAL A 17 3.08 -18.73 -41.21
CA VAL A 17 2.69 -18.69 -42.62
C VAL A 17 1.62 -19.75 -42.86
N PHE A 18 0.44 -19.32 -43.30
CA PHE A 18 -0.59 -20.19 -43.88
C PHE A 18 -0.21 -20.48 -45.34
N LEU A 19 -0.04 -21.75 -45.70
CA LEU A 19 0.19 -22.17 -47.09
C LEU A 19 -1.06 -22.87 -47.65
N CYS A 20 -1.88 -22.09 -48.36
CA CYS A 20 -2.99 -22.63 -49.15
C CYS A 20 -2.46 -23.16 -50.49
N ARG A 21 -2.58 -24.47 -50.75
CA ARG A 21 -2.20 -25.08 -52.04
C ARG A 21 -3.37 -25.89 -52.61
N LYS A 22 -3.99 -25.34 -53.66
CA LYS A 22 -5.12 -25.95 -54.37
C LYS A 22 -4.63 -26.76 -55.57
N LYS A 23 -4.83 -28.08 -55.58
CA LYS A 23 -4.87 -28.88 -56.81
C LYS A 23 -5.74 -30.11 -56.61
N ASN A 24 -6.61 -30.39 -57.58
CA ASN A 24 -7.60 -31.47 -57.53
C ASN A 24 -6.93 -32.85 -57.55
N SER A 25 -7.37 -33.78 -56.70
CA SER A 25 -8.04 -34.99 -57.19
C SER A 25 -8.80 -35.73 -56.09
N ILE A 26 -9.76 -36.53 -56.51
CA ILE A 26 -10.71 -37.32 -55.71
C ILE A 26 -9.99 -38.48 -55.00
N CYS A 27 -10.26 -38.71 -53.70
CA CYS A 27 -10.65 -40.04 -53.20
C CYS A 27 -10.99 -40.11 -51.69
N THR A 28 -12.09 -40.83 -51.42
CA THR A 28 -12.34 -41.73 -50.28
C THR A 28 -12.37 -41.16 -48.86
N ILE A 29 -13.60 -41.08 -48.34
CA ILE A 29 -13.92 -41.04 -46.91
C ILE A 29 -13.36 -42.30 -46.23
N LEU A 30 -12.50 -42.13 -45.21
CA LEU A 30 -12.22 -43.19 -44.24
C LEU A 30 -12.52 -42.68 -42.82
N SER A 31 -13.67 -43.10 -42.29
CA SER A 31 -14.05 -42.83 -40.91
C SER A 31 -13.27 -43.77 -39.99
N VAL A 32 -12.25 -43.26 -39.30
CA VAL A 32 -11.52 -44.02 -38.28
C VAL A 32 -11.98 -43.57 -36.90
N HIS A 33 -12.88 -44.36 -36.33
CA HIS A 33 -13.46 -44.14 -35.02
C HIS A 33 -12.48 -44.61 -33.92
N LEU A 34 -11.49 -43.77 -33.60
CA LEU A 34 -10.58 -44.02 -32.48
C LEU A 34 -11.13 -43.42 -31.18
N SER A 35 -11.87 -44.25 -30.45
CA SER A 35 -12.31 -43.97 -29.09
C SER A 35 -11.10 -43.93 -28.16
N GLY A 36 -10.59 -42.73 -27.89
CA GLY A 36 -9.48 -42.46 -26.98
C GLY A 36 -9.97 -41.75 -25.72
N THR A 37 -9.91 -42.45 -24.59
CA THR A 37 -10.28 -41.98 -23.25
C THR A 37 -9.68 -40.62 -22.93
N ARG A 38 -10.52 -39.59 -22.80
CA ARG A 38 -10.12 -38.31 -22.20
C ARG A 38 -9.90 -38.53 -20.70
N HIS A 39 -8.63 -38.71 -20.30
CA HIS A 39 -8.25 -38.50 -18.91
C HIS A 39 -8.57 -37.05 -18.53
N PHE A 40 -9.61 -36.89 -17.71
CA PHE A 40 -9.95 -35.62 -17.10
C PHE A 40 -8.93 -35.35 -16.01
N GLU A 41 -7.81 -34.72 -16.38
CA GLU A 41 -6.81 -34.29 -15.40
C GLU A 41 -7.38 -33.09 -14.63
N THR A 42 -8.16 -33.41 -13.60
CA THR A 42 -8.60 -32.47 -12.56
C THR A 42 -7.35 -31.91 -11.89
N ARG A 43 -6.84 -30.81 -12.45
CA ARG A 43 -5.82 -29.98 -11.85
C ARG A 43 -6.41 -29.47 -10.54
N MET A 44 -6.10 -30.15 -9.44
CA MET A 44 -6.48 -29.69 -8.11
C MET A 44 -5.93 -28.28 -7.96
N ALA A 45 -6.84 -27.31 -7.85
CA ALA A 45 -6.47 -26.03 -7.26
C ALA A 45 -5.84 -26.33 -5.89
N PRO A 46 -4.75 -25.66 -5.50
CA PRO A 46 -4.19 -25.85 -4.18
C PRO A 46 -5.30 -25.57 -3.18
N ARG A 47 -5.67 -26.57 -2.37
CA ARG A 47 -6.45 -26.32 -1.17
C ARG A 47 -5.61 -25.37 -0.32
N THR A 48 -6.06 -24.11 -0.25
CA THR A 48 -5.77 -23.28 0.90
C THR A 48 -6.51 -23.90 2.06
N ASP A 49 -5.95 -24.99 2.62
CA ASP A 49 -6.38 -25.51 3.90
C ASP A 49 -6.13 -24.39 4.90
N ALA A 50 -7.23 -23.74 5.28
CA ALA A 50 -7.25 -22.82 6.41
C ALA A 50 -6.95 -23.67 7.65
N THR A 51 -5.66 -23.77 7.99
CA THR A 51 -5.23 -24.34 9.26
C THR A 51 -5.99 -23.61 10.37
N PRO A 52 -6.55 -24.34 11.35
CA PRO A 52 -7.29 -23.68 12.43
C PRO A 52 -6.35 -22.71 13.12
N ASP A 53 -6.83 -21.47 13.35
CA ASP A 53 -6.04 -20.39 13.93
C ASP A 53 -5.65 -20.72 15.38
N THR A 54 -4.56 -21.46 15.55
CA THR A 54 -3.92 -21.63 16.84
C THR A 54 -3.33 -20.28 17.27
N PRO A 55 -3.56 -19.84 18.51
CA PRO A 55 -3.10 -18.52 18.97
C PRO A 55 -1.58 -18.38 18.88
N GLU A 56 -0.83 -19.49 18.99
CA GLU A 56 0.62 -19.52 18.79
C GLU A 56 1.03 -19.22 17.34
N ALA A 57 0.32 -19.71 16.33
CA ALA A 57 0.61 -19.38 14.93
C ALA A 57 0.33 -17.91 14.63
N GLY A 58 -0.70 -17.32 15.26
CA GLY A 58 -0.95 -15.88 15.22
C GLY A 58 0.17 -15.07 15.87
N ALA A 59 0.58 -15.45 17.09
CA ALA A 59 1.67 -14.81 17.81
C ALA A 59 3.01 -14.91 17.07
N MET A 60 3.32 -16.06 16.47
CA MET A 60 4.56 -16.26 15.71
C MET A 60 4.57 -15.46 14.41
N ARG A 61 3.45 -15.33 13.69
CA ARG A 61 3.33 -14.41 12.53
C ARG A 61 3.51 -12.95 12.96
N MET A 62 2.95 -12.55 14.11
CA MET A 62 3.12 -11.19 14.64
C MET A 62 4.59 -10.91 15.01
N LEU A 63 5.25 -11.85 15.69
CA LEU A 63 6.68 -11.77 16.02
C LEU A 63 7.54 -11.68 14.75
N MET A 64 7.33 -12.54 13.76
CA MET A 64 8.06 -12.49 12.48
C MET A 64 7.84 -11.15 11.74
N ARG A 65 6.65 -10.54 11.85
CA ARG A 65 6.36 -9.21 11.29
C ARG A 65 7.15 -8.11 12.00
N PHE A 66 7.28 -8.18 13.33
CA PHE A 66 8.11 -7.27 14.13
C PHE A 66 9.62 -7.60 14.10
N LEU A 67 10.00 -8.76 13.56
CA LEU A 67 11.39 -9.13 13.30
C LEU A 67 11.88 -8.72 11.90
N SER A 68 11.09 -7.94 11.16
CA SER A 68 11.54 -7.36 9.90
C SER A 68 12.79 -6.49 10.14
N PRO A 69 13.71 -6.41 9.17
CA PRO A 69 14.97 -5.68 9.34
C PRO A 69 14.75 -4.21 9.71
N TYR A 70 13.62 -3.63 9.28
CA TYR A 70 13.19 -2.30 9.69
C TYR A 70 13.09 -2.17 11.22
N TYR A 71 12.24 -2.96 11.87
CA TYR A 71 12.03 -2.83 13.32
C TYR A 71 13.30 -3.13 14.12
N VAL A 72 14.07 -4.14 13.70
CA VAL A 72 15.32 -4.54 14.37
C VAL A 72 16.38 -3.44 14.25
N CYS A 73 16.68 -2.95 13.04
CA CYS A 73 17.71 -1.93 12.85
C CYS A 73 17.32 -0.58 13.51
N ASN A 74 16.04 -0.21 13.50
CA ASN A 74 15.56 0.98 14.21
C ASN A 74 15.66 0.83 15.73
N ALA A 75 15.34 -0.34 16.29
CA ALA A 75 15.49 -0.61 17.73
C ALA A 75 16.97 -0.59 18.15
N VAL A 76 17.87 -1.21 17.36
CA VAL A 76 19.32 -1.16 17.59
C VAL A 76 19.84 0.28 17.57
N ALA A 77 19.36 1.12 16.63
CA ALA A 77 19.74 2.54 16.58
C ALA A 77 19.33 3.33 17.82
N LEU A 78 18.20 3.00 18.47
CA LEU A 78 17.84 3.62 19.76
C LEU A 78 18.70 3.08 20.90
N LEU A 79 18.88 1.76 20.98
CA LEU A 79 19.65 1.11 22.04
C LEU A 79 21.14 1.45 22.00
N MET A 80 21.68 1.84 20.84
CA MET A 80 23.07 2.29 20.65
C MET A 80 23.44 3.48 21.54
N TYR A 81 22.48 4.29 21.99
CA TYR A 81 22.73 5.39 22.92
C TYR A 81 23.23 4.90 24.30
N VAL A 82 22.72 3.77 24.80
CA VAL A 82 23.04 3.24 26.14
C VAL A 82 24.54 2.94 26.34
N PRO A 83 25.22 2.16 25.47
CA PRO A 83 26.65 1.92 25.64
C PRO A 83 27.51 3.18 25.42
N ILE A 84 27.09 4.10 24.53
CA ILE A 84 27.76 5.39 24.35
C ILE A 84 27.70 6.19 25.66
N ARG A 85 26.52 6.28 26.27
CA ARG A 85 26.27 7.01 27.52
C ARG A 85 26.97 6.40 28.75
N TYR A 86 27.21 5.09 28.73
CA TYR A 86 28.01 4.39 29.74
C TYR A 86 29.51 4.70 29.61
N GLN A 87 30.03 4.79 28.38
CA GLN A 87 31.45 5.06 28.12
C GLN A 87 31.82 6.55 28.20
N ARG A 88 30.89 7.45 27.85
CA ARG A 88 31.06 8.91 27.86
C ARG A 88 30.01 9.53 28.78
N SER A 89 30.48 10.16 29.87
CA SER A 89 29.68 11.07 30.67
C SER A 89 30.08 12.52 30.36
N SER A 90 29.08 13.39 30.24
CA SER A 90 29.24 14.84 30.10
C SER A 90 28.45 15.52 31.21
N GLU A 91 29.03 16.54 31.83
CA GLU A 91 28.38 17.34 32.87
C GLU A 91 27.20 18.14 32.30
N ALA A 92 27.27 18.58 31.04
CA ALA A 92 26.21 19.34 30.37
C ALA A 92 24.88 18.57 30.21
N LEU A 93 24.91 17.22 30.21
CA LEU A 93 23.69 16.39 30.20
C LEU A 93 23.11 16.15 31.60
N LEU A 94 23.91 16.37 32.64
CA LEU A 94 23.55 16.24 34.06
C LEU A 94 23.18 17.58 34.70
N GLU A 95 23.56 18.68 34.06
CA GLU A 95 23.14 20.03 34.41
C GLU A 95 21.61 20.13 34.40
N ARG A 96 21.08 20.91 35.35
CA ARG A 96 19.64 21.04 35.61
C ARG A 96 19.22 22.44 35.27
N GLU A 97 18.47 22.58 34.19
CA GLU A 97 17.82 23.85 33.86
C GLU A 97 16.53 24.04 34.68
N ASN A 98 16.27 25.29 35.07
CA ASN A 98 15.30 25.61 36.13
C ASN A 98 13.82 25.36 35.77
N PHE A 99 13.50 24.88 34.57
CA PHE A 99 12.12 24.74 34.11
C PHE A 99 11.41 23.51 34.71
N LEU A 100 12.11 22.37 34.76
CA LEU A 100 11.60 21.12 35.35
C LEU A 100 12.45 20.60 36.52
N ASN A 101 13.61 21.21 36.81
CA ASN A 101 14.58 20.73 37.81
C ASN A 101 15.07 19.27 37.60
N LEU A 102 14.94 18.78 36.37
CA LEU A 102 15.45 17.49 35.91
C LEU A 102 16.80 17.69 35.19
N PRO A 103 17.65 16.64 35.09
CA PRO A 103 18.81 16.70 34.20
C PRO A 103 18.37 16.79 32.74
N LEU A 104 19.08 17.58 31.93
CA LEU A 104 18.76 17.86 30.53
C LEU A 104 18.49 16.58 29.70
N GLU A 105 19.23 15.50 29.95
CA GLU A 105 19.04 14.20 29.32
C GLU A 105 17.61 13.65 29.53
N GLN A 106 17.07 13.73 30.76
CA GLN A 106 15.72 13.26 31.06
C GLN A 106 14.65 14.17 30.46
N GLU A 107 14.89 15.48 30.41
CA GLU A 107 13.98 16.43 29.78
C GLU A 107 13.84 16.17 28.27
N ILE A 108 14.94 15.94 27.55
CA ILE A 108 14.91 15.59 26.11
C ILE A 108 14.07 14.32 25.87
N PHE A 109 14.29 13.25 26.63
CA PHE A 109 13.52 12.01 26.49
C PHE A 109 12.05 12.16 26.91
N LEU A 110 11.75 12.96 27.94
CA LEU A 110 10.37 13.26 28.36
C LEU A 110 9.61 14.09 27.32
N LEU A 111 10.25 15.10 26.72
CA LEU A 111 9.65 15.91 25.66
C LEU A 111 9.40 15.08 24.38
N ALA A 112 10.32 14.17 24.04
CA ALA A 112 10.12 13.24 22.93
C ALA A 112 9.00 12.22 23.20
N LEU A 113 8.94 11.65 24.41
CA LEU A 113 7.89 10.72 24.83
C LEU A 113 6.52 11.42 24.89
N GLY A 114 6.46 12.64 25.42
CA GLY A 114 5.26 13.47 25.45
C GLY A 114 4.79 13.85 24.04
N SER A 115 5.71 14.23 23.15
CA SER A 115 5.41 14.50 21.74
C SER A 115 4.85 13.26 21.04
N TRP A 116 5.40 12.08 21.29
CA TRP A 116 4.82 10.82 20.81
C TRP A 116 3.44 10.55 21.42
N MET A 117 3.24 10.74 22.74
CA MET A 117 1.94 10.58 23.40
C MET A 117 0.86 11.55 22.88
N LEU A 118 1.21 12.73 22.42
CA LEU A 118 0.27 13.67 21.80
C LEU A 118 -0.06 13.33 20.33
N ASN A 119 0.78 12.53 19.67
CA ASN A 119 0.65 12.23 18.24
C ASN A 119 0.27 10.77 17.93
N TYR A 120 0.43 9.80 18.84
CA TYR A 120 0.03 8.40 18.58
C TYR A 120 -1.45 8.28 18.22
N ARG A 121 -2.33 9.06 18.87
CA ARG A 121 -3.78 9.10 18.58
C ARG A 121 -4.13 9.59 17.17
N LYS A 122 -3.18 10.22 16.46
CA LYS A 122 -3.34 10.69 15.07
C LYS A 122 -2.97 9.61 14.04
N LYS A 123 -2.35 8.51 14.47
CA LYS A 123 -2.03 7.33 13.65
C LYS A 123 -3.09 6.25 13.92
N ALA A 124 -3.80 5.81 12.89
CA ALA A 124 -4.85 4.80 13.01
C ALA A 124 -4.30 3.35 12.99
N THR A 125 -3.01 3.17 12.70
CA THR A 125 -2.41 1.84 12.49
C THR A 125 -1.22 1.64 13.42
N ALA A 126 -1.07 0.42 13.94
CA ALA A 126 -0.04 0.08 14.92
C ALA A 126 1.38 0.30 14.35
N ASP A 127 1.58 -0.04 13.08
CA ASP A 127 2.86 0.12 12.37
C ASP A 127 3.27 1.61 12.30
N GLY A 128 2.31 2.51 12.02
CA GLY A 128 2.55 3.96 12.03
C GLY A 128 2.80 4.55 13.43
N VAL A 129 2.24 3.95 14.50
CA VAL A 129 2.55 4.33 15.89
C VAL A 129 3.97 3.93 16.27
N VAL A 130 4.44 2.76 15.82
CA VAL A 130 5.81 2.26 16.06
C VAL A 130 6.85 3.04 15.23
N ALA A 131 6.56 3.32 13.95
CA ALA A 131 7.41 4.18 13.13
C ALA A 131 7.57 5.58 13.74
N LEU A 132 6.47 6.15 14.25
CA LEU A 132 6.49 7.44 14.95
C LEU A 132 7.29 7.39 16.27
N PHE A 133 7.24 6.28 17.01
CA PHE A 133 8.06 6.06 18.20
C PHE A 133 9.55 6.08 17.85
N PHE A 134 9.96 5.35 16.82
CA PHE A 134 11.36 5.36 16.36
C PHE A 134 11.80 6.73 15.85
N MET A 135 10.93 7.48 15.18
CA MET A 135 11.24 8.85 14.72
C MET A 135 11.55 9.78 15.92
N TYR A 136 10.65 9.87 16.90
CA TYR A 136 10.88 10.70 18.08
C TYR A 136 12.07 10.20 18.92
N GLY A 137 12.25 8.89 19.05
CA GLY A 137 13.40 8.30 19.73
C GLY A 137 14.73 8.66 19.07
N LYS A 138 14.83 8.59 17.73
CA LYS A 138 16.05 8.97 17.00
C LYS A 138 16.36 10.46 17.14
N ILE A 139 15.34 11.31 17.12
CA ILE A 139 15.49 12.75 17.33
C ILE A 139 15.96 13.04 18.75
N ALA A 140 15.44 12.34 19.75
CA ALA A 140 15.92 12.44 21.14
C ALA A 140 17.38 12.01 21.27
N VAL A 141 17.76 10.86 20.69
CA VAL A 141 19.16 10.40 20.69
C VAL A 141 20.09 11.37 19.94
N LEU A 142 19.67 11.93 18.81
CA LEU A 142 20.41 12.99 18.11
C LEU A 142 20.60 14.23 19.00
N ALA A 143 19.55 14.72 19.66
CA ALA A 143 19.64 15.85 20.56
C ALA A 143 20.59 15.57 21.74
N SER A 144 20.45 14.41 22.40
CA SER A 144 21.35 14.01 23.49
C SER A 144 22.80 13.84 23.03
N LEU A 145 23.05 13.34 21.82
CA LEU A 145 24.41 13.23 21.26
C LEU A 145 25.00 14.59 20.88
N TYR A 146 24.19 15.56 20.45
CA TYR A 146 24.65 16.93 20.16
C TYR A 146 25.25 17.60 21.41
N TYR A 147 24.62 17.44 22.58
CA TYR A 147 25.15 17.92 23.87
C TYR A 147 26.27 17.05 24.46
N LEU A 148 26.49 15.84 23.93
CA LEU A 148 27.56 14.93 24.39
C LEU A 148 28.86 15.12 23.61
N ASP A 149 28.81 15.04 22.28
CA ASP A 149 29.94 15.16 21.36
C ASP A 149 29.43 15.35 19.91
N ILE A 150 29.73 16.51 19.31
CA ILE A 150 29.33 16.86 17.95
C ILE A 150 29.83 15.84 16.89
N THR A 151 30.91 15.12 17.18
CA THR A 151 31.48 14.08 16.32
C THR A 151 30.58 12.83 16.32
N LEU A 152 30.11 12.43 17.50
CA LEU A 152 29.19 11.28 17.64
C LEU A 152 27.81 11.61 17.07
N PHE A 153 27.35 12.85 17.23
CA PHE A 153 26.16 13.36 16.54
C PHE A 153 26.29 13.19 15.01
N GLY A 154 27.42 13.60 14.42
CA GLY A 154 27.66 13.46 12.98
C GLY A 154 27.60 12.01 12.50
N TRP A 155 28.29 11.08 13.19
CA TRP A 155 28.24 9.66 12.86
C TRP A 155 26.84 9.06 13.01
N TYR A 156 26.12 9.38 14.08
CA TYR A 156 24.76 8.88 14.30
C TYR A 156 23.76 9.46 13.30
N ALA A 157 23.93 10.71 12.85
CA ALA A 157 23.15 11.30 11.76
C ALA A 157 23.37 10.56 10.43
N VAL A 158 24.62 10.21 10.10
CA VAL A 158 24.94 9.38 8.91
C VAL A 158 24.31 7.99 9.02
N VAL A 159 24.35 7.35 10.19
CA VAL A 159 23.67 6.05 10.42
C VAL A 159 22.15 6.20 10.28
N CYS A 160 21.55 7.27 10.81
CA CYS A 160 20.12 7.54 10.64
C CYS A 160 19.73 7.71 9.17
N LEU A 161 20.53 8.43 8.39
CA LEU A 161 20.32 8.64 6.95
C LEU A 161 20.50 7.33 6.15
N ALA A 162 21.54 6.55 6.47
CA ALA A 162 21.77 5.24 5.87
C ALA A 162 20.63 4.27 6.14
N LEU A 163 20.10 4.25 7.38
CA LEU A 163 18.92 3.45 7.73
C LEU A 163 17.66 3.89 6.97
N PHE A 164 17.46 5.21 6.78
CA PHE A 164 16.34 5.73 5.99
C PHE A 164 16.44 5.32 4.50
N ALA A 165 17.65 5.36 3.92
CA ALA A 165 17.87 5.00 2.53
C ALA A 165 17.88 3.48 2.26
N ALA A 166 18.43 2.68 3.18
CA ALA A 166 18.60 1.24 3.00
C ALA A 166 17.42 0.40 3.54
N VAL A 167 16.65 0.92 4.49
CA VAL A 167 15.61 0.16 5.21
C VAL A 167 14.30 0.93 5.21
N GLY A 168 13.57 0.82 4.09
CA GLY A 168 12.18 1.31 3.99
C GLY A 168 11.21 0.55 4.90
N GLN A 169 10.01 1.10 5.09
CA GLN A 169 8.95 0.41 5.83
C GLN A 169 8.59 -0.93 5.14
N PRO A 170 8.34 -2.01 5.90
CA PRO A 170 7.97 -3.29 5.31
C PRO A 170 6.57 -3.20 4.67
N LYS A 171 6.49 -3.50 3.38
CA LYS A 171 5.20 -3.59 2.65
C LYS A 171 4.37 -4.79 3.13
N TYR A 172 3.07 -4.75 2.91
CA TYR A 172 2.18 -5.83 3.35
C TYR A 172 2.07 -6.94 2.30
N GLU A 173 2.74 -8.07 2.55
CA GLU A 173 2.71 -9.25 1.66
C GLU A 173 1.69 -10.33 2.09
N GLY A 174 0.71 -9.97 2.92
CA GLY A 174 -0.30 -10.91 3.41
C GLY A 174 -1.44 -11.19 2.41
N PRO A 175 -2.33 -12.15 2.72
CA PRO A 175 -3.45 -12.49 1.86
C PRO A 175 -4.37 -11.27 1.67
N SER A 176 -4.71 -10.96 0.42
CA SER A 176 -5.64 -9.88 0.08
C SER A 176 -6.51 -10.25 -1.12
N LYS A 177 -7.69 -9.63 -1.23
CA LYS A 177 -8.61 -9.74 -2.38
C LYS A 177 -8.69 -8.39 -3.10
N ILE A 178 -7.54 -7.77 -3.32
CA ILE A 178 -7.41 -6.48 -4.00
C ILE A 178 -6.85 -6.76 -5.40
N ALA A 179 -7.60 -6.37 -6.45
CA ALA A 179 -7.11 -6.45 -7.82
C ALA A 179 -6.18 -5.28 -8.12
N GLU A 180 -5.03 -5.54 -8.75
CA GLU A 180 -4.25 -4.48 -9.39
C GLU A 180 -4.98 -4.01 -10.65
N LEU A 181 -5.23 -2.70 -10.73
CA LEU A 181 -5.98 -2.08 -11.81
C LEU A 181 -5.04 -1.21 -12.66
N ASP A 182 -4.77 -1.64 -13.88
CA ASP A 182 -4.18 -0.80 -14.93
C ASP A 182 -5.23 0.19 -15.49
N PRO A 183 -4.85 1.28 -16.18
CA PRO A 183 -5.79 2.26 -16.76
C PRO A 183 -6.88 1.63 -17.62
N ALA A 184 -6.52 0.66 -18.47
CA ALA A 184 -7.48 -0.08 -19.29
C ALA A 184 -8.42 -0.97 -18.46
N ALA A 185 -8.00 -1.44 -17.28
CA ALA A 185 -8.83 -2.19 -16.34
C ALA A 185 -9.79 -1.26 -15.58
N VAL A 186 -9.33 -0.08 -15.14
CA VAL A 186 -10.20 0.96 -14.54
C VAL A 186 -11.29 1.36 -15.54
N GLU A 187 -10.94 1.73 -16.78
CA GLU A 187 -11.93 2.12 -17.78
C GLU A 187 -12.94 0.98 -18.07
N LYS A 188 -12.45 -0.26 -18.22
CA LYS A 188 -13.28 -1.41 -18.62
C LYS A 188 -14.13 -2.01 -17.50
N LEU A 189 -13.62 -2.09 -16.27
CA LEU A 189 -14.28 -2.77 -15.14
C LEU A 189 -15.05 -1.78 -14.25
N VAL A 190 -14.53 -0.56 -14.11
CA VAL A 190 -15.17 0.50 -13.31
C VAL A 190 -16.09 1.32 -14.22
N LYS A 191 -15.55 2.12 -15.16
CA LYS A 191 -16.35 3.09 -15.94
C LYS A 191 -17.33 2.47 -16.95
N LYS A 192 -16.95 1.40 -17.65
CA LYS A 192 -17.75 0.81 -18.75
C LYS A 192 -18.93 -0.05 -18.29
N SER A 193 -19.13 -0.24 -16.99
CA SER A 193 -20.32 -0.92 -16.45
C SER A 193 -21.62 -0.15 -16.78
N THR A 194 -21.54 1.17 -16.89
CA THR A 194 -22.56 2.10 -17.47
C THR A 194 -23.29 1.56 -18.71
N GLY A 195 -22.57 0.91 -19.63
CA GLY A 195 -23.09 0.47 -20.93
C GLY A 195 -23.95 -0.80 -20.90
N SER A 196 -24.16 -1.43 -19.74
CA SER A 196 -24.98 -2.64 -19.63
C SER A 196 -25.83 -2.65 -18.37
N LYS A 197 -27.07 -2.17 -18.50
CA LYS A 197 -28.19 -2.46 -17.58
C LYS A 197 -28.52 -3.96 -17.55
N LYS A 198 -27.61 -4.79 -17.05
CA LYS A 198 -27.90 -6.17 -16.69
C LYS A 198 -28.69 -6.15 -15.37
N LYS A 199 -29.75 -6.96 -15.31
CA LYS A 199 -30.52 -7.22 -14.08
C LYS A 199 -29.67 -8.03 -13.10
N GLY A 200 -28.74 -7.36 -12.42
CA GLY A 200 -27.90 -7.91 -11.36
C GLY A 200 -27.72 -6.87 -10.24
N PRO A 201 -27.11 -7.25 -9.12
CA PRO A 201 -26.75 -6.28 -8.08
C PRO A 201 -25.72 -5.27 -8.61
N PRO A 202 -25.70 -4.03 -8.06
CA PRO A 202 -24.81 -2.96 -8.54
C PRO A 202 -23.34 -3.36 -8.42
N ASN A 203 -22.55 -3.03 -9.45
CA ASN A 203 -21.14 -3.39 -9.51
C ASN A 203 -20.31 -2.29 -8.80
N SER A 204 -20.16 -2.42 -7.49
CA SER A 204 -19.44 -1.45 -6.65
C SER A 204 -17.94 -1.75 -6.63
N TRP A 205 -17.12 -0.74 -6.91
CA TRP A 205 -15.66 -0.85 -6.90
C TRP A 205 -15.07 0.19 -5.95
N LEU A 206 -14.41 -0.28 -4.89
CA LEU A 206 -13.61 0.59 -4.02
C LEU A 206 -12.16 0.56 -4.50
N VAL A 207 -11.71 1.66 -5.08
CA VAL A 207 -10.38 1.80 -5.70
C VAL A 207 -9.46 2.62 -4.79
N PHE A 208 -8.31 2.05 -4.45
CA PHE A 208 -7.25 2.65 -3.65
C PHE A 208 -6.14 3.17 -4.53
N TYR A 209 -5.96 4.48 -4.57
CA TYR A 209 -4.87 5.15 -5.27
C TYR A 209 -3.73 5.38 -4.28
N TYR A 210 -2.58 4.79 -4.58
CA TYR A 210 -1.44 4.73 -3.67
C TYR A 210 -0.12 5.04 -4.39
N ALA A 211 0.88 5.44 -3.61
CA ALA A 211 2.25 5.62 -4.08
C ALA A 211 3.21 4.96 -3.10
N ASP A 212 4.16 4.19 -3.63
CA ASP A 212 5.13 3.39 -2.87
C ASP A 212 6.03 4.19 -1.92
N TRP A 213 6.29 5.45 -2.23
CA TRP A 213 7.13 6.35 -1.41
C TRP A 213 6.37 6.95 -0.21
N SER A 214 5.04 6.83 -0.17
CA SER A 214 4.22 7.42 0.88
C SER A 214 4.04 6.44 2.05
N ASP A 215 4.71 6.74 3.16
CA ASP A 215 4.55 6.00 4.43
C ASP A 215 3.07 5.83 4.81
N SER A 216 2.23 6.84 4.56
CA SER A 216 0.79 6.80 4.83
C SER A 216 0.07 5.71 4.01
N CYS A 217 0.50 5.46 2.77
CA CYS A 217 -0.04 4.38 1.95
C CYS A 217 0.36 3.00 2.51
N VAL A 218 1.65 2.82 2.85
CA VAL A 218 2.19 1.56 3.38
C VAL A 218 1.56 1.24 4.74
N GLU A 219 1.44 2.23 5.63
CA GLU A 219 0.79 2.10 6.94
C GLU A 219 -0.67 1.61 6.84
N HIS A 220 -1.41 1.98 5.79
CA HIS A 220 -2.82 1.64 5.60
C HIS A 220 -3.06 0.34 4.81
N GLU A 221 -2.05 -0.19 4.11
CA GLU A 221 -2.18 -1.41 3.28
C GLU A 221 -2.68 -2.65 4.06
N PRO A 222 -2.17 -3.00 5.27
CA PRO A 222 -2.66 -4.14 6.04
C PRO A 222 -4.14 -4.02 6.43
N MET A 223 -4.60 -2.79 6.64
CA MET A 223 -5.98 -2.49 7.06
C MET A 223 -6.94 -2.63 5.87
N LEU A 224 -6.54 -2.17 4.68
CA LEU A 224 -7.28 -2.39 3.43
C LEU A 224 -7.30 -3.87 3.01
N ALA A 225 -6.21 -4.60 3.19
CA ALA A 225 -6.16 -6.03 2.88
C ALA A 225 -7.22 -6.80 3.67
N ASP A 226 -7.30 -6.61 4.98
CA ASP A 226 -8.31 -7.27 5.82
C ASP A 226 -9.74 -6.76 5.57
N LEU A 227 -9.94 -5.49 5.18
CA LEU A 227 -11.24 -5.02 4.67
C LEU A 227 -11.63 -5.75 3.37
N SER A 228 -10.70 -5.94 2.44
CA SER A 228 -10.95 -6.66 1.19
C SER A 228 -11.33 -8.13 1.45
N LEU A 229 -10.67 -8.81 2.39
CA LEU A 229 -10.98 -10.19 2.75
C LEU A 229 -12.40 -10.34 3.31
N ARG A 230 -12.83 -9.39 4.16
CA ARG A 230 -14.12 -9.42 4.86
C ARG A 230 -15.31 -8.95 4.01
N TYR A 231 -15.09 -7.95 3.15
CA TYR A 231 -16.16 -7.26 2.43
C TYR A 231 -16.21 -7.55 0.92
N SER A 232 -15.17 -8.15 0.33
CA SER A 232 -15.22 -8.61 -1.07
C SER A 232 -16.38 -9.60 -1.29
N SER A 233 -17.19 -9.30 -2.30
CA SER A 233 -18.41 -10.00 -2.70
C SER A 233 -18.55 -9.94 -4.23
N SER A 234 -19.57 -10.58 -4.79
CA SER A 234 -19.93 -10.37 -6.20
C SER A 234 -20.43 -8.94 -6.49
N THR A 235 -20.85 -8.22 -5.44
CA THR A 235 -21.39 -6.84 -5.50
C THR A 235 -20.35 -5.77 -5.21
N LEU A 236 -19.32 -6.09 -4.42
CA LEU A 236 -18.29 -5.15 -3.98
C LEU A 236 -16.90 -5.75 -4.21
N GLN A 237 -16.14 -5.11 -5.08
CA GLN A 237 -14.76 -5.49 -5.41
C GLN A 237 -13.79 -4.39 -4.95
N PHE A 238 -12.57 -4.80 -4.61
CA PHE A 238 -11.51 -3.92 -4.14
C PHE A 238 -10.43 -3.86 -5.22
N GLY A 239 -9.99 -2.65 -5.57
CA GLY A 239 -8.92 -2.41 -6.53
C GLY A 239 -7.81 -1.54 -5.95
N ARG A 240 -6.58 -1.69 -6.44
CA ARG A 240 -5.47 -0.76 -6.18
C ARG A 240 -4.85 -0.25 -7.47
N VAL A 241 -4.48 1.01 -7.48
CA VAL A 241 -3.83 1.73 -8.58
C VAL A 241 -2.58 2.42 -8.04
N ASP A 242 -1.43 2.09 -8.61
CA ASP A 242 -0.19 2.82 -8.37
C ASP A 242 -0.18 4.12 -9.18
N VAL A 243 -0.30 5.26 -8.50
CA VAL A 243 -0.28 6.60 -9.15
C VAL A 243 1.11 7.04 -9.58
N ASN A 244 2.16 6.39 -9.10
CA ASN A 244 3.54 6.64 -9.53
C ASN A 244 3.81 5.98 -10.90
N LYS A 245 3.25 4.78 -11.12
CA LYS A 245 3.28 4.08 -12.41
C LYS A 245 2.28 4.67 -13.42
N TRP A 246 1.11 5.11 -12.95
CA TRP A 246 0.00 5.57 -13.79
C TRP A 246 -0.43 7.01 -13.45
N SER A 247 0.47 7.96 -13.70
CA SER A 247 0.24 9.41 -13.44
C SER A 247 -1.01 9.96 -14.12
N ASP A 248 -1.36 9.46 -15.30
CA ASP A 248 -2.49 9.95 -16.09
C ASP A 248 -3.83 9.70 -15.38
N LEU A 249 -3.96 8.56 -14.69
CA LEU A 249 -5.12 8.28 -13.83
C LEU A 249 -5.18 9.21 -12.63
N ALA A 250 -4.03 9.61 -12.07
CA ALA A 250 -4.00 10.54 -10.95
C ALA A 250 -4.52 11.92 -11.39
N VAL A 251 -4.07 12.41 -12.56
CA VAL A 251 -4.56 13.67 -13.15
C VAL A 251 -6.06 13.58 -13.48
N GLU A 252 -6.51 12.51 -14.13
CA GLU A 252 -7.92 12.32 -14.49
C GLU A 252 -8.86 12.33 -13.27
N ASN A 253 -8.42 11.73 -12.15
CA ASN A 253 -9.19 11.66 -10.91
C ASN A 253 -8.87 12.82 -9.94
N TRP A 254 -8.15 13.87 -10.36
CA TRP A 254 -7.80 15.06 -9.55
C TRP A 254 -7.00 14.76 -8.27
N ILE A 255 -6.05 13.83 -8.36
CA ILE A 255 -5.18 13.37 -7.27
C ILE A 255 -3.77 13.98 -7.44
N SER A 256 -3.36 14.84 -6.51
CA SER A 256 -1.98 15.34 -6.44
C SER A 256 -1.04 14.32 -5.79
N VAL A 257 -0.06 13.87 -6.57
CA VAL A 257 1.01 12.93 -6.16
C VAL A 257 2.19 13.68 -5.49
N SER A 258 2.00 14.93 -5.07
CA SER A 258 3.05 15.69 -4.35
C SER A 258 3.27 15.17 -2.94
N THR A 259 4.52 15.16 -2.46
CA THR A 259 4.88 14.80 -1.07
C THR A 259 4.28 15.75 -0.02
N SER A 260 3.94 16.98 -0.42
CA SER A 260 3.25 17.97 0.42
C SER A 260 1.71 17.88 0.31
N SER A 261 1.18 17.01 -0.55
CA SER A 261 -0.26 16.79 -0.67
C SER A 261 -0.76 15.89 0.47
N TRP A 262 -1.86 16.27 1.10
CA TRP A 262 -2.58 15.43 2.06
C TRP A 262 -3.64 14.54 1.37
N GLN A 263 -3.53 14.30 0.05
CA GLN A 263 -4.50 13.48 -0.70
C GLN A 263 -4.18 11.98 -0.68
N LEU A 264 -2.91 11.61 -0.48
CA LEU A 264 -2.51 10.20 -0.48
C LEU A 264 -2.53 9.58 0.94
N PRO A 265 -3.04 8.35 1.09
CA PRO A 265 -3.74 7.57 0.06
C PRO A 265 -5.14 8.10 -0.24
N THR A 266 -5.59 7.99 -1.49
CA THR A 266 -6.97 8.32 -1.89
C THR A 266 -7.79 7.05 -2.07
N LEU A 267 -8.97 6.97 -1.46
CA LEU A 267 -9.97 5.93 -1.71
C LEU A 267 -11.14 6.54 -2.46
N ILE A 268 -11.52 5.95 -3.61
CA ILE A 268 -12.68 6.36 -4.39
C ILE A 268 -13.62 5.16 -4.54
N LEU A 269 -14.88 5.33 -4.15
CA LEU A 269 -15.95 4.38 -4.37
C LEU A 269 -16.69 4.73 -5.66
N PHE A 270 -16.66 3.80 -6.60
CA PHE A 270 -17.43 3.86 -7.83
C PHE A 270 -18.63 2.90 -7.73
N GLN A 271 -19.80 3.34 -8.20
CA GLN A 271 -20.97 2.47 -8.41
C GLN A 271 -21.46 2.65 -9.85
N ASP A 272 -21.60 1.52 -10.56
CA ASP A 272 -22.07 1.46 -11.95
C ASP A 272 -21.33 2.38 -12.95
N GLY A 273 -20.14 2.85 -12.57
CA GLY A 273 -19.20 3.66 -13.36
C GLY A 273 -19.12 5.14 -12.98
N GLU A 274 -19.92 5.62 -12.02
CA GLU A 274 -19.85 6.99 -11.49
C GLU A 274 -19.09 7.04 -10.17
N GLU A 275 -18.35 8.12 -9.91
CA GLU A 275 -17.72 8.41 -8.62
C GLU A 275 -18.80 8.85 -7.62
N VAL A 276 -19.00 8.07 -6.55
CA VAL A 276 -20.08 8.32 -5.58
C VAL A 276 -19.55 8.90 -4.28
N MET A 277 -18.34 8.51 -3.87
CA MET A 277 -17.69 9.03 -2.67
C MET A 277 -16.17 8.90 -2.77
N ARG A 278 -15.45 9.92 -2.27
CA ARG A 278 -13.99 9.89 -2.13
C ARG A 278 -13.53 10.28 -0.73
N LEU A 279 -12.40 9.72 -0.31
CA LEU A 279 -11.62 10.15 0.85
C LEU A 279 -10.14 10.28 0.45
N PRO A 280 -9.41 11.29 0.92
CA PRO A 280 -9.89 12.47 1.66
C PRO A 280 -10.85 13.33 0.81
N PRO A 281 -11.82 14.02 1.44
CA PRO A 281 -12.71 14.92 0.73
C PRO A 281 -11.96 16.17 0.25
N ILE A 282 -12.34 16.64 -0.92
CA ILE A 282 -11.87 17.88 -1.54
C ILE A 282 -13.01 18.89 -1.42
N ASP A 283 -12.74 20.05 -0.82
CA ASP A 283 -13.69 21.16 -0.73
C ASP A 283 -13.80 21.85 -2.10
N GLU A 284 -14.88 22.61 -2.35
CA GLU A 284 -15.13 23.31 -3.63
C GLU A 284 -13.97 24.23 -4.07
N ASN A 285 -13.18 24.71 -3.11
CA ASN A 285 -11.97 25.52 -3.33
C ASN A 285 -10.71 24.69 -3.70
N GLY A 286 -10.86 23.40 -4.01
CA GLY A 286 -9.75 22.46 -4.26
C GLY A 286 -8.93 22.12 -3.01
N LYS A 287 -9.34 22.58 -1.82
CA LYS A 287 -8.62 22.35 -0.56
C LYS A 287 -8.91 20.94 -0.05
N VAL A 288 -7.86 20.25 0.36
CA VAL A 288 -7.92 18.85 0.81
C VAL A 288 -8.03 18.84 2.33
N THR A 289 -9.14 18.32 2.87
CA THR A 289 -9.31 18.22 4.32
C THR A 289 -8.63 16.96 4.85
N LYS A 290 -7.56 17.14 5.63
CA LYS A 290 -6.78 16.05 6.24
C LYS A 290 -7.69 15.15 7.06
N THR A 291 -7.85 13.92 6.59
CA THR A 291 -8.76 12.92 7.16
C THR A 291 -7.94 11.77 7.75
N VAL A 292 -8.27 11.34 8.97
CA VAL A 292 -7.67 10.14 9.58
C VAL A 292 -8.43 8.93 9.05
N LEU A 293 -7.75 8.09 8.27
CA LEU A 293 -8.32 6.88 7.68
C LEU A 293 -8.27 5.73 8.69
N ASP A 294 -9.21 5.73 9.63
CA ASP A 294 -9.42 4.60 10.55
C ASP A 294 -10.38 3.55 9.96
N ARG A 295 -10.21 2.30 10.38
CA ARG A 295 -11.02 1.15 9.96
C ARG A 295 -12.51 1.35 10.24
N ALA A 296 -12.87 1.83 11.44
CA ALA A 296 -14.27 2.07 11.78
C ALA A 296 -14.83 3.25 10.97
N GLY A 297 -13.99 4.26 10.71
CA GLY A 297 -14.28 5.35 9.78
C GLY A 297 -14.59 4.84 8.37
N LEU A 298 -13.73 4.01 7.77
CA LEU A 298 -13.97 3.45 6.44
C LEU A 298 -15.24 2.60 6.34
N ILE A 299 -15.50 1.73 7.32
CA ILE A 299 -16.70 0.88 7.32
C ILE A 299 -17.99 1.71 7.38
N SER A 300 -18.00 2.75 8.21
CA SER A 300 -19.17 3.62 8.41
C SER A 300 -19.35 4.65 7.30
N VAL A 301 -18.26 5.29 6.84
CA VAL A 301 -18.28 6.31 5.78
C VAL A 301 -18.65 5.68 4.44
N PHE A 302 -18.01 4.57 4.03
CA PHE A 302 -18.33 3.88 2.77
C PHE A 302 -19.47 2.85 2.91
N LYS A 303 -20.06 2.67 4.10
CA LYS A 303 -21.17 1.74 4.35
C LYS A 303 -20.92 0.32 3.81
N LEU A 304 -19.72 -0.22 4.04
CA LEU A 304 -19.23 -1.45 3.40
C LEU A 304 -20.13 -2.69 3.64
N GLN A 305 -20.89 -2.71 4.74
CA GLN A 305 -21.91 -3.73 5.01
C GLN A 305 -23.08 -3.68 4.01
N GLU A 306 -23.64 -2.49 3.77
CA GLU A 306 -24.77 -2.29 2.84
C GLU A 306 -24.36 -2.62 1.39
N LEU A 307 -23.13 -2.27 1.00
CA LEU A 307 -22.56 -2.61 -0.32
C LEU A 307 -22.33 -4.11 -0.51
N LYS A 308 -21.86 -4.82 0.52
CA LYS A 308 -21.69 -6.27 0.51
C LYS A 308 -23.02 -7.01 0.32
N GLU A 309 -24.10 -6.44 0.84
CA GLU A 309 -25.48 -6.92 0.66
C GLU A 309 -26.10 -6.50 -0.69
N GLY A 310 -25.41 -5.67 -1.48
CA GLY A 310 -25.89 -5.21 -2.78
C GLY A 310 -26.95 -4.10 -2.72
N LYS A 311 -27.07 -3.40 -1.58
CA LYS A 311 -27.99 -2.26 -1.45
C LYS A 311 -27.35 -1.00 -2.07
N PRO A 312 -28.00 -0.34 -3.05
CA PRO A 312 -27.52 0.93 -3.57
C PRO A 312 -27.59 1.98 -2.47
N THR A 313 -26.43 2.49 -2.09
CA THR A 313 -26.29 3.46 -1.00
C THR A 313 -26.33 4.86 -1.57
N ALA A 314 -27.43 5.56 -1.33
CA ALA A 314 -27.53 6.98 -1.61
C ALA A 314 -26.60 7.76 -0.65
N PHE A 315 -25.38 8.01 -1.10
CA PHE A 315 -24.52 8.98 -0.44
C PHE A 315 -25.08 10.36 -0.74
N LYS A 316 -25.51 11.07 0.29
CA LYS A 316 -25.96 12.46 0.12
C LYS A 316 -24.76 13.27 -0.36
N PRO A 317 -24.87 14.05 -1.46
CA PRO A 317 -23.89 15.09 -1.72
C PRO A 317 -23.84 16.01 -0.49
N LYS A 318 -22.65 16.48 -0.11
CA LYS A 318 -22.54 17.51 0.91
C LYS A 318 -23.16 18.80 0.36
N THR A 319 -24.43 19.04 0.68
CA THR A 319 -24.93 20.40 0.78
C THR A 319 -24.17 21.08 1.92
N ASN A 320 -23.53 22.21 1.61
CA ASN A 320 -22.89 23.12 2.58
C ASN A 320 -23.88 23.55 3.68
#